data_AF-A0ABD0LVP3-F1
#
_entry.id   AF-A0ABD0LVP3-F1
#
_cell.length_a   1.000
_cell.length_b   1.000
_cell.length_c   1.000
_cell.angle_alpha   90.00
_cell.angle_beta   90.00
_cell.angle_gamma   90.00
#
_symmetry.space_group_name_H-M   'P 1'
#
loop_
_entity.id
_entity.type
_entity.pdbx_description
1 polymer ?
#
loop_
_entity_poly.entity_id
_entity_poly.type
_entity_poly.pdbx_seq_one_letter_code
_entity_poly.pdbx_strand_id
1 'polypeptide(L)'
;MEFQQIQMSQERGLQKLLVPMLITLFERDPRRVWTFDRFFQETDDILSLEPITYLTLFPHHSPFDKLYLPQLQSIGELKQALGELWKKPNSDLRTVLYQGSCLSDWIQDDEQVYDMPHTDTDTPLIPLPADVTDSDGGASIPEPSMVKIMSEELSFTGTSISDLNVAKEMCGIVALINRRTTVLAAFQQHLLSLTHKLRCELRRDMAEVKKTFHLTMEMFDVIKGTANMGSWSQQETHNFKQVTEKMSIVEERLQSAGNAVKLPFEDAQWNFDGKKCMKQTQRASEEAESWLRELVQFRKTVEKARYSTDHMERCQEAVKSHLQAVYKEAVSLWSGQCFQRTTLLRNSFLDWYKSYLQVCNEVAQCQEHLSSAVSLLTQLFKVGS
;
A
#
# COMPACT_ATOMS: atom_id res chain seq x y z
N MET A 1 14.61 -34.07 -9.02
CA MET A 1 13.45 -33.34 -9.57
C MET A 1 13.71 -31.89 -9.26
N GLU A 2 13.97 -31.13 -10.31
CA GLU A 2 14.49 -29.77 -10.27
C GLU A 2 13.51 -28.81 -9.62
N PHE A 3 14.07 -27.84 -8.92
CA PHE A 3 13.42 -26.67 -8.34
C PHE A 3 12.35 -26.12 -9.28
N GLN A 4 11.09 -26.16 -8.84
CA GLN A 4 10.05 -25.32 -9.42
C GLN A 4 10.47 -23.87 -9.18
N GLN A 5 11.07 -23.28 -10.21
CA GLN A 5 11.24 -21.86 -10.34
C GLN A 5 9.90 -21.20 -10.04
N ILE A 6 9.90 -20.35 -9.04
CA ILE A 6 8.91 -19.29 -8.85
C ILE A 6 9.08 -18.36 -10.06
N GLN A 7 8.57 -18.76 -11.22
CA GLN A 7 8.39 -17.86 -12.35
C GLN A 7 7.17 -17.01 -12.02
N MET A 8 7.44 -15.80 -11.53
CA MET A 8 6.43 -14.76 -11.33
C MET A 8 5.88 -14.25 -12.67
N SER A 9 5.03 -15.06 -13.31
CA SER A 9 4.16 -14.61 -14.40
C SER A 9 3.03 -13.74 -13.82
N GLN A 10 2.41 -12.93 -14.69
CA GLN A 10 1.66 -11.73 -14.33
C GLN A 10 0.27 -11.95 -13.68
N GLU A 11 -0.25 -13.17 -13.58
CA GLU A 11 -1.58 -13.44 -12.99
C GLU A 11 -1.59 -13.17 -11.46
N ARG A 12 -2.69 -12.86 -10.78
CA ARG A 12 -2.65 -12.38 -9.37
C ARG A 12 -3.14 -13.41 -8.36
N GLY A 13 -2.43 -13.53 -7.23
CA GLY A 13 -2.83 -14.31 -6.06
C GLY A 13 -3.36 -15.72 -6.38
N LEU A 14 -4.57 -16.02 -5.93
CA LEU A 14 -5.23 -17.32 -6.11
C LEU A 14 -5.44 -17.70 -7.59
N GLN A 15 -5.53 -16.73 -8.51
CA GLN A 15 -5.67 -17.04 -9.93
C GLN A 15 -4.44 -17.76 -10.47
N LYS A 16 -3.23 -17.42 -10.01
CA LYS A 16 -2.00 -18.16 -10.40
C LYS A 16 -2.06 -19.63 -10.03
N LEU A 17 -2.75 -19.95 -8.93
CA LEU A 17 -2.89 -21.31 -8.44
C LEU A 17 -4.02 -22.04 -9.17
N LEU A 18 -5.16 -21.37 -9.38
CA LEU A 18 -6.35 -21.98 -9.96
C LEU A 18 -6.33 -22.07 -11.49
N VAL A 19 -5.79 -21.08 -12.22
CA VAL A 19 -5.83 -21.06 -13.69
C VAL A 19 -5.13 -22.27 -14.29
N PRO A 20 -3.91 -22.66 -13.87
CA PRO A 20 -3.27 -23.90 -14.35
C PRO A 20 -4.10 -25.14 -14.09
N MET A 21 -4.75 -25.26 -12.92
CA MET A 21 -5.67 -26.38 -12.63
C MET A 21 -6.88 -26.39 -13.55
N LEU A 22 -7.50 -25.23 -13.80
CA LEU A 22 -8.67 -25.14 -14.66
C LEU A 22 -8.30 -25.50 -16.10
N ILE A 23 -7.14 -25.06 -16.59
CA ILE A 23 -6.64 -25.40 -17.93
C ILE A 23 -6.48 -26.92 -18.08
N THR A 24 -5.95 -27.61 -17.08
CA THR A 24 -5.72 -29.06 -17.14
C THR A 24 -7.01 -29.86 -16.97
N LEU A 25 -7.97 -29.36 -16.20
CA LEU A 25 -9.31 -29.97 -16.04
C LEU A 25 -10.17 -29.80 -17.30
N PHE A 26 -10.04 -28.68 -18.01
CA PHE A 26 -10.75 -28.43 -19.27
C PHE A 26 -9.97 -28.89 -20.51
N GLU A 27 -8.85 -29.60 -20.34
CA GLU A 27 -8.07 -30.15 -21.44
C GLU A 27 -8.91 -31.20 -22.20
N ARG A 28 -8.88 -31.12 -23.53
CA ARG A 28 -9.69 -31.99 -24.41
C ARG A 28 -9.00 -33.31 -24.71
N ASP A 29 -7.66 -33.34 -24.62
CA ASP A 29 -6.89 -34.57 -24.79
C ASP A 29 -6.86 -35.36 -23.46
N PRO A 30 -7.53 -36.53 -23.37
CA PRO A 30 -7.61 -37.31 -22.14
C PRO A 30 -6.26 -37.83 -21.65
N ARG A 31 -5.19 -37.80 -22.48
CA ARG A 31 -3.83 -38.15 -22.06
C ARG A 31 -3.12 -37.01 -21.31
N ARG A 32 -3.64 -35.78 -21.41
CA ARG A 32 -3.08 -34.56 -20.83
C ARG A 32 -3.92 -34.00 -19.67
N VAL A 33 -5.14 -34.52 -19.51
CA VAL A 33 -6.00 -34.27 -18.34
C VAL A 33 -5.38 -34.86 -17.08
N TRP A 34 -5.56 -34.19 -15.95
CA TRP A 34 -5.11 -34.70 -14.66
C TRP A 34 -5.86 -35.97 -14.25
N THR A 35 -5.12 -36.89 -13.62
CA THR A 35 -5.76 -37.99 -12.89
C THR A 35 -6.46 -37.44 -11.66
N PHE A 36 -7.39 -38.22 -11.12
CA PHE A 36 -8.06 -37.90 -9.86
C PHE A 36 -7.03 -37.67 -8.74
N ASP A 37 -6.07 -38.57 -8.57
CA ASP A 37 -5.04 -38.45 -7.51
C ASP A 37 -4.24 -37.15 -7.63
N ARG A 38 -3.86 -36.78 -8.86
CA ARG A 38 -3.14 -35.52 -9.09
C ARG A 38 -4.00 -34.30 -8.78
N PHE A 39 -5.28 -34.32 -9.17
CA PHE A 39 -6.20 -33.23 -8.84
C PHE A 39 -6.31 -33.02 -7.33
N PHE A 40 -6.51 -34.11 -6.57
CA PHE A 40 -6.62 -34.02 -5.10
C PHE A 40 -5.34 -33.53 -4.45
N GLN A 41 -4.19 -34.03 -4.89
CA GLN A 41 -2.89 -33.56 -4.42
C GLN A 41 -2.72 -32.05 -4.63
N GLU A 42 -2.99 -31.56 -5.84
CA GLU A 42 -2.83 -30.14 -6.17
C GLU A 42 -3.86 -29.26 -5.42
N THR A 43 -5.08 -29.76 -5.18
CA THR A 43 -6.04 -29.04 -4.32
C THR A 43 -5.61 -29.01 -2.86
N ASP A 44 -5.10 -30.12 -2.32
CA ASP A 44 -4.63 -30.20 -0.93
C ASP A 44 -3.43 -29.26 -0.73
N ASP A 45 -2.52 -29.22 -1.70
CA ASP A 45 -1.39 -28.29 -1.72
C ASP A 45 -1.88 -26.84 -1.67
N ILE A 46 -2.84 -26.44 -2.50
CA ILE A 46 -3.40 -25.07 -2.50
C ILE A 46 -4.14 -24.75 -1.21
N LEU A 47 -4.94 -25.69 -0.68
CA LEU A 47 -5.71 -25.49 0.54
C LEU A 47 -4.82 -25.42 1.79
N SER A 48 -3.60 -25.95 1.73
CA SER A 48 -2.61 -25.87 2.80
C SER A 48 -1.89 -24.50 2.90
N LEU A 49 -2.04 -23.65 1.88
CA LEU A 49 -1.40 -22.33 1.83
C LEU A 49 -2.13 -21.33 2.72
N GLU A 50 -1.35 -20.55 3.47
CA GLU A 50 -1.82 -19.44 4.28
C GLU A 50 -2.01 -18.18 3.41
N PRO A 51 -3.21 -17.59 3.37
CA PRO A 51 -3.46 -16.34 2.67
C PRO A 51 -2.99 -15.13 3.49
N ILE A 52 -1.95 -14.46 3.03
CA ILE A 52 -1.40 -13.26 3.65
C ILE A 52 -1.84 -12.02 2.87
N THR A 53 -2.63 -11.16 3.51
CA THR A 53 -3.12 -9.93 2.89
C THR A 53 -2.09 -8.82 3.02
N TYR A 54 -1.73 -8.20 1.90
CA TYR A 54 -0.81 -7.07 1.86
C TYR A 54 -1.41 -5.89 1.08
N LEU A 55 -0.98 -4.68 1.46
CA LEU A 55 -1.29 -3.45 0.76
C LEU A 55 -0.18 -3.14 -0.24
N THR A 56 -0.55 -2.80 -1.47
CA THR A 56 0.41 -2.40 -2.51
C THR A 56 0.22 -0.97 -2.97
N LEU A 57 1.34 -0.28 -3.14
CA LEU A 57 1.38 1.11 -3.60
C LEU A 57 1.44 1.21 -5.13
N PHE A 58 1.51 0.09 -5.87
CA PHE A 58 1.62 0.12 -7.33
C PHE A 58 0.33 0.61 -8.02
N PRO A 59 0.39 1.63 -8.89
CA PRO A 59 -0.78 2.28 -9.50
C PRO A 59 -1.73 1.33 -10.23
N HIS A 60 -1.20 0.28 -10.86
CA HIS A 60 -1.96 -0.66 -11.70
C HIS A 60 -2.45 -1.91 -10.96
N HIS A 61 -2.18 -2.04 -9.66
CA HIS A 61 -2.57 -3.21 -8.87
C HIS A 61 -3.84 -2.96 -8.05
N SER A 62 -4.52 -4.01 -7.56
CA SER A 62 -5.56 -3.82 -6.53
C SER A 62 -4.91 -3.24 -5.27
N PRO A 63 -5.55 -2.32 -4.51
CA PRO A 63 -4.97 -1.77 -3.27
C PRO A 63 -4.53 -2.81 -2.26
N PHE A 64 -5.30 -3.90 -2.18
CA PHE A 64 -4.99 -5.07 -1.37
C PHE A 64 -4.96 -6.29 -2.28
N ASP A 65 -4.01 -7.16 -2.02
CA ASP A 65 -3.87 -8.45 -2.69
C ASP A 65 -3.40 -9.49 -1.68
N LYS A 66 -3.43 -10.76 -2.09
CA LYS A 66 -3.09 -11.89 -1.22
C LYS A 66 -1.92 -12.68 -1.78
N LEU A 67 -0.94 -12.90 -0.94
CA LEU A 67 0.12 -13.87 -1.14
C LEU A 67 -0.33 -15.20 -0.50
N TYR A 68 -0.07 -16.32 -1.16
CA TYR A 68 -0.40 -17.64 -0.63
C TYR A 68 0.90 -18.39 -0.40
N LEU A 69 1.25 -18.62 0.86
CA LEU A 69 2.52 -19.26 1.25
C LEU A 69 2.26 -20.47 2.15
N PRO A 70 3.08 -21.52 2.07
CA PRO A 70 3.05 -22.59 3.06
C PRO A 70 3.28 -22.05 4.47
N GLN A 71 2.53 -22.55 5.46
CA GLN A 71 2.63 -22.10 6.86
C GLN A 71 4.02 -22.31 7.48
N LEU A 72 4.76 -23.31 7.00
CA LEU A 72 6.10 -23.64 7.48
C LEU A 72 7.22 -22.82 6.82
N GLN A 73 6.89 -21.93 5.88
CA GLN A 73 7.89 -21.02 5.34
C GLN A 73 8.36 -20.02 6.38
N SER A 74 9.59 -19.54 6.19
CA SER A 74 10.19 -18.54 7.07
C SER A 74 9.65 -17.13 6.80
N ILE A 75 9.72 -16.27 7.80
CA ILE A 75 9.38 -14.85 7.66
C ILE A 75 10.35 -14.13 6.72
N GLY A 76 11.61 -14.57 6.64
CA GLY A 76 12.57 -14.11 5.64
C GLY A 76 12.10 -14.37 4.21
N GLU A 77 11.60 -15.58 3.92
CA GLU A 77 11.03 -15.93 2.60
C GLU A 77 9.79 -15.11 2.27
N LEU A 78 8.93 -14.84 3.26
CA LEU A 78 7.79 -13.91 3.10
C LEU A 78 8.28 -12.50 2.72
N LYS A 79 9.26 -11.94 3.43
CA LYS A 79 9.82 -10.62 3.14
C LYS A 79 10.43 -10.58 1.74
N GLN A 80 11.13 -11.64 1.34
CA GLN A 80 11.67 -11.78 -0.02
C GLN A 80 10.54 -11.81 -1.06
N ALA A 81 9.51 -12.64 -0.86
CA ALA A 81 8.36 -12.73 -1.76
C ALA A 81 7.64 -11.38 -1.88
N LEU A 82 7.50 -10.64 -0.77
CA LEU A 82 6.95 -9.28 -0.77
C LEU A 82 7.84 -8.30 -1.52
N GLY A 83 9.17 -8.41 -1.42
CA GLY A 83 10.13 -7.59 -2.15
C GLY A 83 10.10 -7.86 -3.66
N GLU A 84 9.98 -9.13 -4.04
CA GLU A 84 9.87 -9.57 -5.43
C GLU A 84 8.63 -9.01 -6.15
N LEU A 85 7.53 -8.76 -5.41
CA LEU A 85 6.36 -8.07 -5.95
C LEU A 85 6.66 -6.66 -6.46
N TRP A 86 7.76 -6.04 -6.00
CA TRP A 86 8.19 -4.72 -6.46
C TRP A 86 8.91 -4.74 -7.82
N LYS A 87 8.94 -5.89 -8.52
CA LYS A 87 9.44 -6.07 -9.89
C LYS A 87 10.86 -5.55 -10.11
N LYS A 88 11.69 -5.50 -9.07
CA LYS A 88 13.12 -5.21 -9.18
C LYS A 88 13.90 -6.35 -8.54
N PRO A 89 14.71 -7.11 -9.31
CA PRO A 89 15.67 -8.02 -8.70
C PRO A 89 16.62 -7.14 -7.84
N ASN A 90 16.69 -7.42 -6.54
CA ASN A 90 17.44 -6.68 -5.52
C ASN A 90 16.83 -5.34 -5.03
N SER A 91 15.51 -5.10 -5.12
CA SER A 91 14.92 -4.05 -4.28
C SER A 91 14.76 -4.55 -2.85
N ASP A 92 15.68 -4.15 -1.98
CA ASP A 92 15.50 -4.35 -0.56
C ASP A 92 14.28 -3.56 -0.08
N LEU A 93 13.40 -4.23 0.66
CA LEU A 93 12.37 -3.55 1.42
C LEU A 93 13.05 -2.79 2.56
N ARG A 94 12.70 -1.52 2.75
CA ARG A 94 13.17 -0.77 3.92
C ARG A 94 12.64 -1.39 5.20
N THR A 95 11.37 -1.75 5.17
CA THR A 95 10.66 -2.35 6.30
C THR A 95 9.33 -2.93 5.82
N VAL A 96 8.80 -3.88 6.58
CA VAL A 96 7.42 -4.36 6.44
C VAL A 96 6.69 -3.96 7.72
N LEU A 97 5.56 -3.27 7.58
CA LEU A 97 4.76 -2.85 8.73
C LEU A 97 3.54 -3.75 8.90
N TYR A 98 3.18 -4.02 10.15
CA TYR A 98 1.90 -4.62 10.55
C TYR A 98 1.30 -3.80 11.68
N GLN A 99 0.05 -3.35 11.51
CA GLN A 99 -0.64 -2.45 12.46
C GLN A 99 0.20 -1.22 12.88
N GLY A 100 1.06 -0.76 11.97
CA GLY A 100 1.96 0.34 12.24
C GLY A 100 3.18 -0.01 13.10
N SER A 101 3.53 -1.27 13.34
CA SER A 101 4.83 -1.65 13.93
C SER A 101 5.71 -2.33 12.88
N CYS A 102 7.03 -2.17 12.96
CA CYS A 102 7.93 -2.90 12.05
C CYS A 102 7.87 -4.39 12.41
N LEU A 103 7.70 -5.24 11.41
CA LEU A 103 7.58 -6.69 11.60
C LEU A 103 8.84 -7.27 12.27
N SER A 104 10.02 -6.75 11.90
CA SER A 104 11.30 -7.17 12.47
C SER A 104 11.49 -6.80 13.94
N ASP A 105 10.65 -5.93 14.52
CA ASP A 105 10.80 -5.52 15.93
C ASP A 105 10.32 -6.63 16.90
N TRP A 106 9.52 -7.58 16.41
CA TRP A 106 8.84 -8.58 17.26
C TRP A 106 8.79 -10.00 16.66
N ILE A 107 9.22 -10.19 15.40
CA ILE A 107 9.33 -11.51 14.74
C ILE A 107 10.70 -11.59 14.04
N GLN A 108 11.45 -12.65 14.33
CA GLN A 108 12.74 -12.91 13.68
C GLN A 108 12.57 -13.53 12.27
N ASP A 109 13.59 -13.41 11.42
CA ASP A 109 13.51 -13.87 10.03
C ASP A 109 13.45 -15.40 9.90
N ASP A 110 13.93 -16.15 10.89
CA ASP A 110 13.93 -17.61 10.96
C ASP A 110 12.64 -18.20 11.56
N GLU A 111 11.77 -17.36 12.13
CA GLU A 111 10.44 -17.77 12.60
C GLU A 111 9.54 -18.14 11.41
N GLN A 112 8.50 -18.93 11.68
CA GLN A 112 7.61 -19.44 10.64
C GLN A 112 6.42 -18.52 10.40
N VAL A 113 5.87 -18.55 9.19
CA VAL A 113 4.67 -17.80 8.80
C VAL A 113 3.47 -18.13 9.70
N TYR A 114 3.39 -19.36 10.23
CA TYR A 114 2.38 -19.76 11.20
C TYR A 114 2.31 -18.87 12.45
N ASP A 115 3.44 -18.28 12.87
CA ASP A 115 3.51 -17.42 14.05
C ASP A 115 3.01 -15.99 13.77
N MET A 116 2.71 -15.66 12.50
CA MET A 116 2.19 -14.36 12.11
C MET A 116 0.71 -14.20 12.53
N PRO A 117 0.31 -13.02 13.06
CA PRO A 117 -1.10 -12.72 13.23
C PRO A 117 -1.85 -12.71 11.89
N HIS A 118 -3.15 -12.96 11.95
CA HIS A 118 -4.04 -12.92 10.80
C HIS A 118 -4.00 -11.56 10.09
N THR A 119 -4.06 -11.57 8.76
CA THR A 119 -3.99 -10.37 7.94
C THR A 119 -5.20 -10.25 7.00
N ASP A 120 -5.83 -9.08 7.00
CA ASP A 120 -6.98 -8.75 6.16
C ASP A 120 -6.87 -7.32 5.60
N THR A 121 -7.97 -6.77 5.05
CA THR A 121 -7.97 -5.40 4.52
C THR A 121 -7.86 -4.33 5.61
N ASP A 122 -8.25 -4.65 6.84
CA ASP A 122 -8.21 -3.73 7.97
C ASP A 122 -6.85 -3.79 8.67
N THR A 123 -6.17 -4.93 8.59
CA THR A 123 -4.86 -5.23 9.19
C THR A 123 -3.88 -5.87 8.20
N PRO A 124 -3.60 -5.22 7.05
CA PRO A 124 -2.71 -5.78 6.04
C PRO A 124 -1.24 -5.65 6.46
N LEU A 125 -0.38 -6.46 5.85
CA LEU A 125 1.05 -6.13 5.78
C LEU A 125 1.28 -4.97 4.82
N ILE A 126 2.14 -4.04 5.18
CA ILE A 126 2.49 -2.87 4.37
C ILE A 126 4.00 -2.92 4.08
N PRO A 127 4.42 -3.49 2.94
CA PRO A 127 5.82 -3.45 2.50
C PRO A 127 6.17 -2.03 2.04
N LEU A 128 7.25 -1.47 2.61
CA LEU A 128 7.79 -0.17 2.21
C LEU A 128 9.11 -0.37 1.45
N PRO A 129 9.24 0.14 0.22
CA PRO A 129 10.46 0.00 -0.54
C PRO A 129 11.57 0.93 0.00
N ALA A 130 12.83 0.51 -0.11
CA ALA A 130 13.98 1.36 0.25
C ALA A 130 14.21 2.53 -0.72
N ASP A 131 13.76 2.37 -1.96
CA ASP A 131 13.89 3.38 -3.01
C ASP A 131 12.64 3.34 -3.91
N VAL A 132 12.24 4.50 -4.43
CA VAL A 132 11.13 4.63 -5.37
C VAL A 132 11.70 5.21 -6.66
N THR A 133 12.20 4.33 -7.54
CA THR A 133 12.60 4.73 -8.89
C THR A 133 11.39 4.85 -9.80
N ASP A 134 11.37 5.87 -10.66
CA ASP A 134 10.43 6.00 -11.79
C ASP A 134 10.73 4.96 -12.87
N SER A 135 10.58 3.67 -12.54
CA SER A 135 10.56 2.62 -13.55
C SER A 135 9.12 2.30 -13.91
N ASP A 136 8.59 3.18 -14.75
CA ASP A 136 7.52 2.88 -15.68
C ASP A 136 7.95 1.66 -16.51
N GLY A 137 7.44 0.46 -16.21
CA GLY A 137 7.95 -0.77 -16.83
C GLY A 137 7.36 -2.07 -16.32
N GLY A 138 6.65 -2.05 -15.20
CA GLY A 138 5.81 -3.17 -14.81
C GLY A 138 4.60 -3.26 -15.73
N ALA A 139 4.72 -4.03 -16.82
CA ALA A 139 3.65 -4.34 -17.77
C ALA A 139 2.28 -4.36 -17.07
N SER A 140 1.47 -3.39 -17.45
CA SER A 140 0.10 -3.22 -17.01
C SER A 140 -0.68 -4.45 -17.45
N ILE A 141 -1.21 -5.22 -16.50
CA ILE A 141 -2.44 -5.92 -16.78
C ILE A 141 -3.52 -4.86 -16.58
N PRO A 142 -4.23 -4.45 -17.64
CA PRO A 142 -5.44 -3.68 -17.47
C PRO A 142 -6.32 -4.54 -16.56
N GLU A 143 -6.60 -4.05 -15.35
CA GLU A 143 -7.74 -4.56 -14.62
C GLU A 143 -8.91 -4.52 -15.62
N PRO A 144 -9.54 -5.66 -15.97
CA PRO A 144 -10.51 -5.72 -17.05
C PRO A 144 -11.48 -4.58 -16.83
N SER A 145 -11.50 -3.63 -17.76
CA SER A 145 -12.00 -2.30 -17.49
C SER A 145 -13.48 -2.42 -17.15
N MET A 146 -13.83 -2.37 -15.86
CA MET A 146 -15.22 -2.32 -15.41
C MET A 146 -15.96 -1.15 -16.04
N VAL A 147 -15.22 -0.12 -16.48
CA VAL A 147 -15.68 0.95 -17.36
C VAL A 147 -16.48 0.41 -18.56
N LYS A 148 -16.08 -0.73 -19.16
CA LYS A 148 -16.78 -1.36 -20.28
C LYS A 148 -18.08 -2.04 -19.86
N ILE A 149 -18.10 -2.70 -18.70
CA ILE A 149 -19.30 -3.33 -18.12
C ILE A 149 -20.30 -2.25 -17.67
N MET A 150 -19.82 -1.10 -17.18
CA MET A 150 -20.64 0.01 -16.70
C MET A 150 -21.07 0.99 -17.80
N SER A 151 -20.49 0.90 -19.00
CA SER A 151 -20.84 1.74 -20.16
C SER A 151 -22.00 1.20 -21.00
N GLU A 152 -22.42 -0.04 -20.78
CA GLU A 152 -23.60 -0.59 -21.46
C GLU A 152 -24.87 -0.08 -20.75
N GLU A 153 -25.71 0.65 -21.50
CA GLU A 153 -27.01 1.11 -21.00
C GLU A 153 -27.94 -0.08 -20.83
N LEU A 154 -27.98 -0.64 -19.61
CA LEU A 154 -28.96 -1.64 -19.23
C LEU A 154 -30.36 -1.01 -19.25
N SER A 155 -31.25 -1.56 -20.07
CA SER A 155 -32.63 -1.10 -20.22
C SER A 155 -33.60 -2.27 -20.09
N PHE A 156 -34.74 -2.01 -19.45
CA PHE A 156 -35.81 -2.98 -19.36
C PHE A 156 -36.48 -3.14 -20.73
N THR A 157 -36.79 -4.40 -21.08
CA THR A 157 -37.34 -4.76 -22.40
C THR A 157 -38.81 -5.16 -22.33
N GLY A 158 -39.39 -5.20 -21.12
CA GLY A 158 -40.83 -5.36 -20.92
C GLY A 158 -41.29 -6.81 -20.79
N THR A 159 -40.39 -7.80 -20.72
CA THR A 159 -40.74 -9.19 -20.37
C THR A 159 -40.29 -9.52 -18.96
N SER A 160 -41.11 -10.23 -18.19
CA SER A 160 -40.85 -10.55 -16.77
C SER A 160 -39.49 -11.25 -16.54
N ILE A 161 -39.06 -12.10 -17.47
CA ILE A 161 -37.82 -12.88 -17.34
C ILE A 161 -36.60 -12.02 -17.73
N SER A 162 -36.67 -11.26 -18.83
CA SER A 162 -35.58 -10.38 -19.24
C SER A 162 -35.35 -9.26 -18.22
N ASP A 163 -36.43 -8.67 -17.71
CA ASP A 163 -36.37 -7.61 -16.71
C ASP A 163 -35.78 -8.08 -15.38
N LEU A 164 -36.03 -9.34 -14.98
CA LEU A 164 -35.40 -9.94 -13.80
C LEU A 164 -33.88 -10.11 -13.98
N ASN A 165 -33.42 -10.46 -15.18
CA ASN A 165 -32.00 -10.60 -15.47
C ASN A 165 -31.30 -9.24 -15.46
N VAL A 166 -31.91 -8.22 -16.09
CA VAL A 166 -31.43 -6.83 -16.05
C VAL A 166 -31.34 -6.32 -14.61
N ALA A 167 -32.35 -6.58 -13.78
CA ALA A 167 -32.33 -6.20 -12.37
C ALA A 167 -31.22 -6.90 -11.58
N LYS A 168 -30.96 -8.20 -11.83
CA LYS A 168 -29.85 -8.94 -11.21
C LYS A 168 -28.50 -8.35 -11.60
N GLU A 169 -28.34 -8.00 -12.86
CA GLU A 169 -27.11 -7.42 -13.38
C GLU A 169 -26.83 -6.04 -12.78
N MET A 170 -27.83 -5.15 -12.74
CA MET A 170 -27.71 -3.85 -12.05
C MET A 170 -27.38 -4.01 -10.56
N CYS A 171 -28.01 -4.96 -9.86
CA CYS A 171 -27.66 -5.27 -8.46
C CYS A 171 -26.19 -5.73 -8.33
N GLY A 172 -25.73 -6.58 -9.26
CA GLY A 172 -24.35 -7.07 -9.30
C GLY A 172 -23.35 -5.93 -9.50
N ILE A 173 -23.64 -4.99 -10.41
CA ILE A 173 -22.80 -3.82 -10.66
C ILE A 173 -22.76 -2.90 -9.43
N VAL A 174 -23.91 -2.59 -8.81
CA VAL A 174 -23.94 -1.75 -7.60
C VAL A 174 -23.21 -2.43 -6.43
N ALA A 175 -23.36 -3.75 -6.25
CA ALA A 175 -22.60 -4.49 -5.25
C ALA A 175 -21.08 -4.42 -5.48
N LEU A 176 -20.65 -4.48 -6.74
CA LEU A 176 -19.26 -4.33 -7.14
C LEU A 176 -18.73 -2.91 -6.85
N ILE A 177 -19.50 -1.88 -7.19
CA ILE A 177 -19.19 -0.47 -6.83
C ILE A 177 -19.02 -0.35 -5.32
N ASN A 178 -19.99 -0.83 -4.54
CA ASN A 178 -19.93 -0.77 -3.08
C ASN A 178 -18.65 -1.40 -2.53
N ARG A 179 -18.36 -2.66 -2.93
CA ARG A 179 -17.15 -3.38 -2.52
C ARG A 179 -15.88 -2.59 -2.84
N ARG A 180 -15.81 -1.97 -4.02
CA ARG A 180 -14.63 -1.21 -4.44
C ARG A 180 -14.48 0.11 -3.70
N THR A 181 -15.58 0.79 -3.41
CA THR A 181 -15.58 2.01 -2.60
C THR A 181 -15.12 1.72 -1.18
N THR A 182 -15.57 0.61 -0.57
CA THR A 182 -15.08 0.15 0.74
C THR A 182 -13.58 -0.13 0.72
N VAL A 183 -13.09 -0.84 -0.31
CA VAL A 183 -11.65 -1.08 -0.50
C VAL A 183 -10.87 0.23 -0.64
N LEU A 184 -11.37 1.19 -1.42
CA LEU A 184 -10.72 2.50 -1.58
C LEU A 184 -10.69 3.28 -0.25
N ALA A 185 -11.77 3.21 0.55
CA ALA A 185 -11.83 3.85 1.86
C ALA A 185 -10.77 3.27 2.82
N ALA A 186 -10.68 1.94 2.92
CA ALA A 186 -9.68 1.26 3.74
C ALA A 186 -8.25 1.64 3.27
N PHE A 187 -8.01 1.64 1.97
CA PHE A 187 -6.73 2.03 1.40
C PHE A 187 -6.33 3.46 1.78
N GLN A 188 -7.25 4.42 1.67
CA GLN A 188 -7.03 5.81 2.08
C GLN A 188 -6.69 5.94 3.56
N GLN A 189 -7.39 5.20 4.43
CA GLN A 189 -7.13 5.20 5.88
C GLN A 189 -5.72 4.71 6.19
N HIS A 190 -5.29 3.61 5.56
CA HIS A 190 -3.93 3.08 5.72
C HIS A 190 -2.87 4.08 5.28
N LEU A 191 -3.01 4.69 4.09
CA LEU A 191 -2.05 5.69 3.61
C LEU A 191 -1.95 6.91 4.54
N LEU A 192 -3.08 7.38 5.08
CA LEU A 192 -3.10 8.50 6.02
C LEU A 192 -2.42 8.16 7.35
N SER A 193 -2.74 6.99 7.90
CA SER A 193 -2.12 6.48 9.13
C SER A 193 -0.60 6.33 8.94
N LEU A 194 -0.20 5.72 7.83
CA LEU A 194 1.19 5.54 7.44
C LEU A 194 1.94 6.87 7.31
N THR A 195 1.35 7.83 6.60
CA THR A 195 1.90 9.18 6.42
C THR A 195 2.13 9.86 7.76
N HIS A 196 1.15 9.78 8.66
CA HIS A 196 1.26 10.36 10.00
C HIS A 196 2.38 9.68 10.80
N LYS A 197 2.43 8.35 10.79
CA LYS A 197 3.43 7.58 11.52
C LYS A 197 4.86 7.91 11.06
N LEU A 198 5.12 7.79 9.77
CA LEU A 198 6.45 8.05 9.19
C LEU A 198 6.92 9.49 9.48
N ARG A 199 5.99 10.46 9.49
CA ARG A 199 6.29 11.84 9.91
C ARG A 199 6.69 11.94 11.38
N CYS A 200 5.99 11.25 12.27
CA CYS A 200 6.33 11.22 13.69
C CYS A 200 7.71 10.59 13.93
N GLU A 201 8.02 9.50 13.23
CA GLU A 201 9.34 8.84 13.29
C GLU A 201 10.44 9.81 12.83
N LEU A 202 10.29 10.43 11.65
CA LEU A 202 11.28 11.39 11.14
C LEU A 202 11.49 12.58 12.09
N ARG A 203 10.41 13.12 12.67
CA ARG A 203 10.52 14.23 13.65
C ARG A 203 11.31 13.81 14.90
N ARG A 204 11.10 12.58 15.37
CA ARG A 204 11.82 12.03 16.52
C ARG A 204 13.29 11.88 16.20
N ASP A 205 13.63 11.27 15.06
CA ASP A 205 15.01 11.05 14.64
C ASP A 205 15.74 12.40 14.41
N MET A 206 15.07 13.37 13.80
CA MET A 206 15.60 14.73 13.65
C MET A 206 15.82 15.44 14.99
N ALA A 207 14.91 15.28 15.96
CA ALA A 207 15.06 15.86 17.28
C ALA A 207 16.27 15.28 18.03
N GLU A 208 16.50 13.97 17.87
CA GLU A 208 17.66 13.28 18.42
C GLU A 208 18.96 13.77 17.77
N VAL A 209 19.04 13.81 16.43
CA VAL A 209 20.20 14.35 15.71
C VAL A 209 20.49 15.80 16.11
N LYS A 210 19.44 16.63 16.22
CA LYS A 210 19.57 18.01 16.66
C LYS A 210 20.13 18.10 18.08
N LYS A 211 19.64 17.29 19.02
CA LYS A 211 20.16 17.23 20.39
C LYS A 211 21.65 16.87 20.40
N THR A 212 22.04 15.83 19.66
CA THR A 212 23.44 15.40 19.52
C THR A 212 24.31 16.49 18.91
N PHE A 213 23.82 17.20 17.89
CA PHE A 213 24.51 18.34 17.31
C PHE A 213 24.78 19.46 18.32
N HIS A 214 23.78 19.86 19.12
CA HIS A 214 23.95 20.92 20.13
C HIS A 214 24.99 20.52 21.18
N LEU A 215 24.91 19.29 21.71
CA LEU A 215 25.89 18.78 22.67
C LEU A 215 27.31 18.74 22.08
N THR A 216 27.43 18.33 20.82
CA THR A 216 28.73 18.29 20.12
C THR A 216 29.28 19.69 19.88
N MET A 217 28.43 20.67 19.56
CA MET A 217 28.81 22.08 19.43
C MET A 217 29.29 22.66 20.76
N GLU A 218 28.57 22.40 21.86
CA GLU A 218 28.99 22.85 23.20
C GLU A 218 30.38 22.29 23.56
N MET A 219 30.62 20.99 23.32
CA MET A 219 31.94 20.39 23.52
C MET A 219 33.02 21.04 22.65
N PHE A 220 32.70 21.30 21.38
CA PHE A 220 33.62 21.94 20.43
C PHE A 220 34.00 23.36 20.87
N ASP A 221 33.02 24.16 21.33
CA ASP A 221 33.25 25.52 21.81
C ASP A 221 34.09 25.55 23.09
N VAL A 222 33.87 24.61 24.01
CA VAL A 222 34.73 24.45 25.20
C VAL A 222 36.17 24.19 24.79
N ILE A 223 36.42 23.22 23.91
CA ILE A 223 37.78 22.92 23.43
C ILE A 223 38.41 24.14 22.77
N LYS A 224 37.67 24.82 21.89
CA LYS A 224 38.14 26.03 21.21
C LYS A 224 38.51 27.15 22.20
N GLY A 225 37.75 27.29 23.29
CA GLY A 225 37.99 28.30 24.32
C GLY A 225 39.12 27.94 25.29
N THR A 226 39.34 26.66 25.59
CA THR A 226 40.36 26.20 26.55
C THR A 226 41.68 25.80 25.91
N ALA A 227 41.71 25.48 24.61
CA ALA A 227 42.90 25.00 23.95
C ALA A 227 43.87 26.14 23.61
N ASN A 228 45.13 25.97 24.00
CA ASN A 228 46.21 26.82 23.51
C ASN A 228 46.56 26.38 22.07
N MET A 229 45.78 26.83 21.09
CA MET A 229 45.93 26.41 19.68
C MET A 229 47.32 26.68 19.07
N GLY A 230 48.14 27.53 19.71
CA GLY A 230 49.53 27.75 19.32
C GLY A 230 50.48 26.58 19.61
N SER A 231 50.10 25.61 20.44
CA SER A 231 50.90 24.43 20.78
C SER A 231 50.41 23.13 20.12
N TRP A 232 49.46 23.22 19.20
CA TRP A 232 48.91 22.03 18.53
C TRP A 232 49.85 21.46 17.48
N SER A 233 49.87 20.14 17.40
CA SER A 233 50.44 19.40 16.29
C SER A 233 49.68 19.68 14.99
N GLN A 234 50.31 19.35 13.87
CA GLN A 234 49.66 19.43 12.55
C GLN A 234 48.41 18.54 12.48
N GLN A 235 48.42 17.38 13.14
CA GLN A 235 47.30 16.45 13.17
C GLN A 235 46.10 17.02 13.95
N GLU A 236 46.34 17.64 15.11
CA GLU A 236 45.27 18.25 15.91
C GLU A 236 44.64 19.45 15.18
N THR A 237 45.47 20.27 14.56
CA THR A 237 45.00 21.39 13.72
C THR A 237 44.15 20.90 12.55
N HIS A 238 44.55 19.77 11.94
CA HIS A 238 43.79 19.16 10.85
C HIS A 238 42.45 18.58 11.34
N ASN A 239 42.46 17.81 12.43
CA ASN A 239 41.26 17.24 13.05
C ASN A 239 40.26 18.35 13.43
N PHE A 240 40.74 19.46 14.00
CA PHE A 240 39.89 20.59 14.36
C PHE A 240 39.22 21.27 13.15
N LYS A 241 39.96 21.44 12.05
CA LYS A 241 39.39 21.94 10.79
C LYS A 241 38.33 21.00 10.24
N GLN A 242 38.59 19.69 10.25
CA GLN A 242 37.61 18.69 9.80
C GLN A 242 36.33 18.70 10.64
N VAL A 243 36.44 18.85 11.97
CA VAL A 243 35.26 18.97 12.84
C VAL A 243 34.47 20.22 12.46
N THR A 244 35.13 21.37 12.29
CA THR A 244 34.48 22.64 11.90
C THR A 244 33.68 22.49 10.60
N GLU A 245 34.30 21.88 9.58
CA GLU A 245 33.67 21.64 8.27
C GLU A 245 32.44 20.71 8.41
N LYS A 246 32.60 19.58 9.11
CA LYS A 246 31.52 18.62 9.33
C LYS A 246 30.36 19.24 10.11
N MET A 247 30.62 20.05 11.13
CA MET A 247 29.57 20.72 11.91
C MET A 247 28.82 21.76 11.06
N SER A 248 29.51 22.50 10.19
CA SER A 248 28.87 23.43 9.24
C SER A 248 27.94 22.71 8.26
N ILE A 249 28.38 21.56 7.72
CA ILE A 249 27.56 20.73 6.82
C ILE A 249 26.30 20.22 7.55
N VAL A 250 26.47 19.74 8.79
CA VAL A 250 25.34 19.26 9.61
C VAL A 250 24.35 20.39 9.90
N GLU A 251 24.83 21.58 10.22
CA GLU A 251 23.98 22.74 10.48
C GLU A 251 23.14 23.14 9.26
N GLU A 252 23.77 23.26 8.08
CA GLU A 252 23.09 23.59 6.83
C GLU A 252 22.00 22.56 6.49
N ARG A 253 22.32 21.27 6.61
CA ARG A 253 21.39 20.17 6.32
C ARG A 253 20.26 20.09 7.34
N LEU A 254 20.54 20.27 8.63
CA LEU A 254 19.50 20.31 9.67
C LEU A 254 18.55 21.50 9.46
N GLN A 255 19.05 22.64 8.98
CA GLN A 255 18.21 23.78 8.61
C GLN A 255 17.34 23.46 7.38
N SER A 256 17.92 22.89 6.33
CA SER A 256 17.18 22.46 5.12
C SER A 256 16.08 21.45 5.47
N ALA A 257 16.43 20.34 6.13
CA ALA A 257 15.49 19.32 6.58
C ALA A 257 14.47 19.88 7.58
N GLY A 258 14.92 20.78 8.47
CA GLY A 258 14.06 21.46 9.44
C GLY A 258 12.99 22.31 8.77
N ASN A 259 13.33 23.02 7.69
CA ASN A 259 12.38 23.80 6.90
C ASN A 259 11.40 22.89 6.16
N ALA A 260 11.89 21.79 5.56
CA ALA A 260 11.04 20.80 4.90
C ALA A 260 10.00 20.16 5.86
N VAL A 261 10.36 19.96 7.13
CA VAL A 261 9.47 19.36 8.14
C VAL A 261 8.58 20.38 8.87
N LYS A 262 8.97 21.66 8.90
CA LYS A 262 8.24 22.76 9.57
C LYS A 262 7.24 23.50 8.67
N LEU A 263 7.41 23.50 7.35
CA LEU A 263 6.51 24.24 6.45
C LEU A 263 5.04 23.79 6.64
N PRO A 264 4.08 24.72 6.68
CA PRO A 264 2.66 24.39 6.73
C PRO A 264 2.28 23.48 5.56
N PHE A 265 1.43 22.51 5.87
CA PHE A 265 0.96 21.42 4.98
C PHE A 265 0.32 21.86 3.65
N GLU A 266 0.20 23.16 3.37
CA GLU A 266 -0.50 23.69 2.20
C GLU A 266 0.41 23.94 0.99
N ASP A 267 1.74 23.81 1.13
CA ASP A 267 2.63 23.81 -0.04
C ASP A 267 2.55 22.48 -0.80
N ALA A 268 2.39 22.61 -2.12
CA ALA A 268 1.98 21.54 -3.03
C ALA A 268 2.90 20.30 -3.08
N GLN A 269 4.13 20.38 -2.55
CA GLN A 269 5.11 19.29 -2.63
C GLN A 269 4.98 18.22 -1.51
N TRP A 270 4.35 18.52 -0.36
CA TRP A 270 4.27 17.58 0.80
C TRP A 270 2.84 17.30 1.29
N ASN A 271 1.83 17.73 0.54
CA ASN A 271 0.43 17.61 0.94
C ASN A 271 -0.20 16.33 0.37
N PHE A 272 -0.39 15.34 1.25
CA PHE A 272 -1.25 14.21 0.95
C PHE A 272 -2.70 14.57 1.32
N ASP A 273 -3.50 15.01 0.35
CA ASP A 273 -4.92 15.39 0.52
C ASP A 273 -5.87 14.17 0.65
N GLY A 274 -5.42 13.13 1.37
CA GLY A 274 -6.23 11.95 1.64
C GLY A 274 -7.47 12.25 2.49
N LYS A 275 -7.47 13.36 3.25
CA LYS A 275 -8.58 13.73 4.16
C LYS A 275 -9.84 14.18 3.41
N LYS A 276 -9.70 14.99 2.36
CA LYS A 276 -10.83 15.41 1.52
C LYS A 276 -11.39 14.21 0.74
N CYS A 277 -10.48 13.36 0.25
CA CYS A 277 -10.82 12.13 -0.45
C CYS A 277 -11.61 11.17 0.45
N MET A 278 -11.16 10.96 1.69
CA MET A 278 -11.82 10.08 2.68
C MET A 278 -13.27 10.46 2.95
N LYS A 279 -13.57 11.73 3.21
CA LYS A 279 -14.95 12.16 3.50
C LYS A 279 -15.90 11.89 2.34
N GLN A 280 -15.41 12.01 1.11
CA GLN A 280 -16.22 11.79 -0.09
C GLN A 280 -16.38 10.29 -0.37
N THR A 281 -15.31 9.49 -0.20
CA THR A 281 -15.37 8.03 -0.38
C THR A 281 -16.23 7.36 0.70
N GLN A 282 -16.21 7.86 1.95
CA GLN A 282 -17.07 7.35 3.02
C GLN A 282 -18.55 7.56 2.70
N ARG A 283 -18.94 8.78 2.30
CA ARG A 283 -20.31 9.08 1.86
C ARG A 283 -20.72 8.22 0.68
N ALA A 284 -19.83 8.07 -0.30
CA ALA A 284 -20.07 7.22 -1.46
C ALA A 284 -20.30 5.75 -1.08
N SER A 285 -19.61 5.24 -0.06
CA SER A 285 -19.81 3.87 0.44
C SER A 285 -21.17 3.72 1.12
N GLU A 286 -21.55 4.68 1.96
CA GLU A 286 -22.83 4.68 2.69
C GLU A 286 -24.02 4.76 1.71
N GLU A 287 -23.92 5.62 0.70
CA GLU A 287 -24.90 5.74 -0.39
C GLU A 287 -25.01 4.43 -1.20
N ALA A 288 -23.88 3.85 -1.61
CA ALA A 288 -23.85 2.58 -2.34
C ALA A 288 -24.44 1.41 -1.54
N GLU A 289 -24.19 1.35 -0.23
CA GLU A 289 -24.79 0.33 0.64
C GLU A 289 -26.31 0.54 0.80
N SER A 290 -26.77 1.78 0.90
CA SER A 290 -28.21 2.09 0.94
C SER A 290 -28.90 1.63 -0.34
N TRP A 291 -28.35 1.98 -1.50
CA TRP A 291 -28.84 1.55 -2.79
C TRP A 291 -28.87 0.03 -2.94
N LEU A 292 -27.79 -0.67 -2.54
CA LEU A 292 -27.76 -2.12 -2.60
C LEU A 292 -28.85 -2.77 -1.74
N ARG A 293 -29.09 -2.25 -0.53
CA ARG A 293 -30.16 -2.74 0.35
C ARG A 293 -31.54 -2.56 -0.27
N GLU A 294 -31.82 -1.40 -0.85
CA GLU A 294 -33.06 -1.13 -1.56
C GLU A 294 -33.25 -2.07 -2.75
N LEU A 295 -32.23 -2.19 -3.61
CA LEU A 295 -32.26 -3.04 -4.80
C LEU A 295 -32.51 -4.53 -4.49
N VAL A 296 -31.85 -5.05 -3.45
CA VAL A 296 -32.05 -6.43 -2.99
C VAL A 296 -33.48 -6.63 -2.49
N GLN A 297 -34.04 -5.66 -1.78
CA GLN A 297 -35.42 -5.72 -1.28
C GLN A 297 -36.44 -5.69 -2.43
N PHE A 298 -36.19 -4.87 -3.46
CA PHE A 298 -37.03 -4.81 -4.65
C PHE A 298 -36.97 -6.10 -5.46
N ARG A 299 -35.77 -6.64 -5.71
CA ARG A 299 -35.61 -7.94 -6.38
C ARG A 299 -36.41 -9.04 -5.69
N LYS A 300 -36.34 -9.13 -4.35
CA LYS A 300 -37.12 -10.11 -3.56
C LYS A 300 -38.62 -9.93 -3.72
N THR A 301 -39.09 -8.68 -3.82
CA THR A 301 -40.50 -8.36 -4.04
C THR A 301 -40.96 -8.80 -5.44
N VAL A 302 -40.15 -8.53 -6.47
CA VAL A 302 -40.42 -8.97 -7.86
C VAL A 302 -40.38 -10.49 -7.99
N GLU A 303 -39.43 -11.18 -7.35
CA GLU A 303 -39.37 -12.65 -7.34
C GLU A 303 -40.61 -13.30 -6.71
N LYS A 304 -41.19 -12.66 -5.68
CA LYS A 304 -42.43 -13.11 -5.02
C LYS A 304 -43.69 -12.81 -5.84
N ALA A 305 -43.67 -11.76 -6.65
CA ALA A 305 -44.80 -11.28 -7.46
C ALA A 305 -45.04 -12.07 -8.76
N ARG A 306 -44.65 -13.35 -8.84
CA ARG A 306 -44.71 -14.18 -10.08
C ARG A 306 -46.11 -14.48 -10.65
N TYR A 307 -47.20 -14.03 -10.01
CA TYR A 307 -48.59 -14.33 -10.44
C TYR A 307 -49.46 -13.04 -10.48
N SER A 308 -49.89 -12.64 -11.69
CA SER A 308 -50.27 -11.26 -12.09
C SER A 308 -51.67 -10.74 -11.66
N THR A 309 -51.73 -9.43 -11.38
CA THR A 309 -52.89 -8.52 -11.52
C THR A 309 -52.41 -7.16 -12.07
N ASP A 310 -53.26 -6.38 -12.76
CA ASP A 310 -52.93 -5.06 -13.37
C ASP A 310 -52.29 -4.04 -12.39
N HIS A 311 -52.65 -4.09 -11.12
CA HIS A 311 -52.05 -3.23 -10.09
C HIS A 311 -50.55 -3.55 -9.92
N MET A 312 -50.17 -4.81 -10.12
CA MET A 312 -48.81 -5.27 -9.96
C MET A 312 -47.90 -4.84 -11.11
N GLU A 313 -48.44 -4.62 -12.32
CA GLU A 313 -47.70 -4.07 -13.45
C GLU A 313 -47.28 -2.61 -13.23
N ARG A 314 -48.18 -1.77 -12.67
CA ARG A 314 -47.85 -0.38 -12.32
C ARG A 314 -46.79 -0.29 -11.21
N CYS A 315 -46.89 -1.18 -10.22
CA CYS A 315 -45.87 -1.29 -9.17
C CYS A 315 -44.53 -1.79 -9.75
N GLN A 316 -44.54 -2.73 -10.68
CA GLN A 316 -43.33 -3.20 -11.37
C GLN A 316 -42.67 -2.07 -12.18
N GLU A 317 -43.44 -1.25 -12.89
CA GLU A 317 -42.89 -0.14 -13.67
C GLU A 317 -42.27 0.95 -12.79
N ALA A 318 -42.91 1.29 -11.67
CA ALA A 318 -42.33 2.21 -10.68
C ALA A 318 -41.01 1.67 -10.09
N VAL A 319 -40.96 0.36 -9.79
CA VAL A 319 -39.75 -0.31 -9.29
C VAL A 319 -38.63 -0.31 -10.34
N LYS A 320 -38.95 -0.57 -11.62
CA LYS A 320 -37.97 -0.50 -12.72
C LYS A 320 -37.37 0.89 -12.88
N SER A 321 -38.21 1.92 -12.87
CA SER A 321 -37.77 3.33 -12.96
C SER A 321 -36.86 3.72 -11.80
N HIS A 322 -37.23 3.35 -10.57
CA HIS A 322 -36.40 3.58 -9.38
C HIS A 322 -35.06 2.85 -9.46
N LEU A 323 -35.07 1.58 -9.87
CA LEU A 323 -33.87 0.74 -10.01
C LEU A 323 -32.88 1.34 -11.03
N GLN A 324 -33.41 1.89 -12.13
CA GLN A 324 -32.61 2.54 -13.17
C GLN A 324 -32.05 3.90 -12.71
N ALA A 325 -32.80 4.67 -11.91
CA ALA A 325 -32.33 5.93 -11.33
C ALA A 325 -31.16 5.69 -10.36
N VAL A 326 -31.36 4.78 -9.41
CA VAL A 326 -30.34 4.36 -8.44
C VAL A 326 -29.08 3.83 -9.13
N TYR A 327 -29.24 3.00 -10.17
CA TYR A 327 -28.12 2.51 -10.96
C TYR A 327 -27.32 3.64 -11.62
N LYS A 328 -28.00 4.60 -12.26
CA LYS A 328 -27.36 5.75 -12.92
C LYS A 328 -26.59 6.61 -11.92
N GLU A 329 -27.15 6.86 -10.74
CA GLU A 329 -26.48 7.58 -9.66
C GLU A 329 -25.20 6.87 -9.23
N ALA A 330 -25.28 5.55 -8.97
CA ALA A 330 -24.13 4.75 -8.57
C ALA A 330 -23.00 4.73 -9.62
N VAL A 331 -23.35 4.57 -10.90
CA VAL A 331 -22.39 4.60 -12.01
C VAL A 331 -21.75 5.98 -12.15
N SER A 332 -22.53 7.06 -12.00
CA SER A 332 -22.02 8.44 -12.07
C SER A 332 -21.03 8.75 -10.94
N LEU A 333 -21.29 8.23 -9.74
CA LEU A 333 -20.43 8.36 -8.57
C LEU A 333 -19.10 7.61 -8.78
N TRP A 334 -19.17 6.37 -9.27
CA TRP A 334 -17.98 5.57 -9.53
C TRP A 334 -17.09 6.18 -10.63
N SER A 335 -17.70 6.55 -11.76
CA SER A 335 -17.01 7.13 -12.92
C SER A 335 -16.42 8.50 -12.63
N GLY A 336 -17.14 9.35 -11.89
CA GLY A 336 -16.70 10.71 -11.58
C GLY A 336 -15.75 10.82 -10.38
N GLN A 337 -15.83 9.90 -9.39
CA GLN A 337 -15.15 10.10 -8.11
C GLN A 337 -14.27 8.94 -7.64
N CYS A 338 -14.42 7.70 -8.09
CA CYS A 338 -13.70 6.57 -7.47
C CYS A 338 -12.61 5.98 -8.37
N PHE A 339 -12.90 5.79 -9.66
CA PHE A 339 -11.99 5.09 -10.57
C PHE A 339 -10.62 5.75 -10.71
N GLN A 340 -10.58 7.04 -11.05
CA GLN A 340 -9.32 7.77 -11.26
C GLN A 340 -8.61 8.10 -9.93
N ARG A 341 -9.35 8.18 -8.83
CA ARG A 341 -8.80 8.61 -7.54
C ARG A 341 -7.84 7.60 -6.92
N THR A 342 -8.03 6.30 -7.14
CA THR A 342 -7.11 5.28 -6.60
C THR A 342 -5.69 5.47 -7.14
N THR A 343 -5.57 5.69 -8.46
CA THR A 343 -4.28 5.95 -9.14
C THR A 343 -3.68 7.28 -8.70
N LEU A 344 -4.49 8.36 -8.68
CA LEU A 344 -4.02 9.67 -8.25
C LEU A 344 -3.53 9.66 -6.80
N LEU A 345 -4.25 8.98 -5.91
CA LEU A 345 -3.88 8.86 -4.50
C LEU A 345 -2.56 8.11 -4.31
N ARG A 346 -2.35 7.03 -5.08
CA ARG A 346 -1.08 6.28 -5.07
C ARG A 346 0.07 7.12 -5.56
N ASN A 347 -0.09 7.78 -6.70
CA ASN A 347 0.97 8.61 -7.27
C ASN A 347 1.33 9.74 -6.30
N SER A 348 0.32 10.43 -5.74
CA SER A 348 0.52 11.46 -4.72
C SER A 348 1.24 10.92 -3.48
N PHE A 349 0.89 9.71 -3.01
CA PHE A 349 1.59 9.09 -1.89
C PHE A 349 3.03 8.72 -2.24
N LEU A 350 3.29 8.15 -3.42
CA LEU A 350 4.62 7.75 -3.86
C LEU A 350 5.54 8.95 -4.04
N ASP A 351 5.04 10.04 -4.62
CA ASP A 351 5.77 11.30 -4.74
C ASP A 351 6.12 11.88 -3.37
N TRP A 352 5.15 11.88 -2.44
CA TRP A 352 5.40 12.25 -1.05
C TRP A 352 6.43 11.32 -0.38
N TYR A 353 6.34 10.01 -0.62
CA TYR A 353 7.24 9.02 -0.01
C TYR A 353 8.67 9.15 -0.54
N LYS A 354 8.86 9.48 -1.82
CA LYS A 354 10.17 9.85 -2.40
C LYS A 354 10.80 11.01 -1.64
N SER A 355 10.06 12.10 -1.43
CA SER A 355 10.54 13.25 -0.66
C SER A 355 10.85 12.89 0.80
N TYR A 356 10.03 12.03 1.41
CA TYR A 356 10.31 11.50 2.74
C TYR A 356 11.62 10.71 2.80
N LEU A 357 11.87 9.81 1.84
CA LEU A 357 13.11 9.04 1.75
C LEU A 357 14.34 9.93 1.59
N GLN A 358 14.24 10.99 0.79
CA GLN A 358 15.31 11.97 0.63
C GLN A 358 15.70 12.62 1.96
N VAL A 359 14.71 13.10 2.74
CA VAL A 359 14.98 13.72 4.04
C VAL A 359 15.52 12.70 5.05
N CYS A 360 15.03 11.46 5.04
CA CYS A 360 15.62 10.39 5.85
C CYS A 360 17.10 10.18 5.55
N ASN A 361 17.49 10.19 4.27
CA ASN A 361 18.90 10.06 3.87
C ASN A 361 19.74 11.26 4.35
N GLU A 362 19.21 12.48 4.23
CA GLU A 362 19.89 13.68 4.75
C GLU A 362 20.12 13.60 6.27
N VAL A 363 19.13 13.14 7.03
CA VAL A 363 19.22 12.95 8.49
C VAL A 363 20.23 11.86 8.85
N ALA A 364 20.23 10.73 8.13
CA ALA A 364 21.20 9.65 8.35
C ALA A 364 22.64 10.12 8.10
N GLN A 365 22.87 10.89 7.02
CA GLN A 365 24.19 11.47 6.75
C GLN A 365 24.61 12.49 7.82
N CYS A 366 23.67 13.28 8.37
CA CYS A 366 23.97 14.15 9.50
C CYS A 366 24.47 13.34 10.71
N GLN A 367 23.83 12.21 11.01
CA GLN A 367 24.24 11.33 12.11
C GLN A 367 25.62 10.72 11.88
N GLU A 368 25.97 10.35 10.65
CA GLU A 368 27.32 9.88 10.29
C GLU A 368 28.38 10.99 10.48
N HIS A 369 28.11 12.19 9.99
CA HIS A 369 29.00 13.35 10.17
C HIS A 369 29.19 13.71 11.64
N LEU A 370 28.13 13.68 12.45
CA LEU A 370 28.20 13.89 13.90
C LEU A 370 29.03 12.81 14.60
N SER A 371 28.81 11.54 14.26
CA SER A 371 29.58 10.42 14.85
C SER A 371 31.07 10.55 14.52
N SER A 372 31.39 10.94 13.28
CA SER A 372 32.75 11.25 12.85
C SER A 372 33.33 12.45 13.61
N ALA A 373 32.57 13.53 13.79
CA ALA A 373 33.01 14.72 14.53
C ALA A 373 33.28 14.40 16.01
N VAL A 374 32.40 13.64 16.67
CA VAL A 374 32.58 13.18 18.06
C VAL A 374 33.84 12.32 18.21
N SER A 375 34.11 11.43 17.26
CA SER A 375 35.34 10.62 17.24
C SER A 375 36.60 11.50 17.15
N LEU A 376 36.61 12.49 16.25
CA LEU A 376 37.72 13.44 16.11
C LEU A 376 37.90 14.29 17.37
N LEU A 377 36.81 14.78 17.97
CA LEU A 377 36.87 15.52 19.24
C LEU A 377 37.43 14.66 20.38
N THR A 378 37.04 13.39 20.44
CA THR A 378 37.57 12.45 21.45
C THR A 378 39.08 12.22 21.28
N GLN A 379 39.59 12.22 20.04
CA GLN A 379 41.03 12.15 19.79
C GLN A 379 41.77 13.41 20.28
N LEU A 380 41.17 14.59 20.10
CA LEU A 380 41.73 15.84 20.62
C LEU A 380 41.83 15.84 22.16
N PHE A 381 40.88 15.19 22.86
CA PHE A 381 40.94 15.04 24.31
C PHE A 381 42.07 14.10 24.80
N LYS A 382 42.39 13.04 24.04
CA LYS A 382 43.37 12.02 24.47
C LYS A 382 44.83 12.48 24.38
N VAL A 383 45.13 13.58 23.69
CA VAL A 383 46.50 14.09 23.52
C VAL A 383 46.87 15.12 24.60
N GLY A 384 45.88 15.68 25.29
CA GLY A 384 46.07 16.70 26.35
C GLY A 384 46.18 16.16 27.78
N SER A 385 46.13 14.84 27.99
CA SER A 385 46.31 14.14 29.27
C SER A 385 47.59 13.30 29.25
#